data_AF-A0A3R7ILI5-F1
#
_entry.id   AF-A0A3R7ILI5-F1
#
_cell.length_a   1.000
_cell.length_b   1.000
_cell.length_c   1.000
_cell.angle_alpha   90.00
_cell.angle_beta   90.00
_cell.angle_gamma   90.00
#
_symmetry.space_group_name_H-M   'P 1'
#
loop_
_entity.id
_entity.type
_entity.pdbx_description
1 polymer ?
#
loop_
_entity_poly.entity_id
_entity_poly.type
_entity_poly.pdbx_seq_one_letter_code
_entity_poly.pdbx_strand_id
1 'polypeptide(L)'
;MTSSTVRADIEDGNQQEQQENGEAQQVGELIEQLLVVGSRIAAKYLTVTASTRVSFVGETEQTLLRDYELRVACCLEAGSFSLADADVLLRTVERIQRVIEADLKVNHFVRFMGSESFKSLVASYQSRLLSSSGSSHGLTSTTCDRSSTESDSSMTTLQELFQCMNVASHQPQRVRSKSFSLRELFQGQLRGESQSKSLVSSVLSFRLDVNDRAHPEIIKEVLHTLADAKRHSDSSSDMYHHHAIPDHVEAFFCPSGADVVRATTRPEPSLFHMTIGNSEKAFYGACLTRYVPLNDPTKLGPLEQVLQETEGLEVYVPVGLCIISRYPILDTLKLRLDALHANMQDDEAYLTDANWLPSAAQMAELLCPFDFAAASTAAASPDGLTLAALDSYVDFSMEELFNCLSIENVVALVTCMLLERQIVLVSSRYSVLTSVGETLKSLLAPLQWSHVFAPILPKNMLECLQCPTPYLFGVHTSYRAELHEMLRSEGCGDGIVVVDLDADTMSSPARPQLPESVRAPLVSRLLQLLKPKVFFSDFVPMLSNKTDTSLARRFPQSHVRTCFKEALEALLRTVEEFRFVLSDDFDYVVVFDRITFLRRLPPREQSFYRSFLETQVFSHEIASVAV
;
A
#
# COMPACT_ATOMS: atom_id res chain seq x y z
N MET A 1 -76.86 -5.18 -18.67
CA MET A 1 -75.58 -4.55 -18.28
C MET A 1 -75.51 -4.60 -16.76
N THR A 2 -74.84 -5.62 -16.19
CA THR A 2 -74.40 -5.76 -14.77
C THR A 2 -74.04 -7.23 -14.54
N SER A 3 -72.88 -7.68 -15.01
CA SER A 3 -72.33 -8.99 -14.59
C SER A 3 -70.84 -9.18 -14.90
N SER A 4 -70.21 -8.30 -15.69
CA SER A 4 -68.80 -8.43 -16.06
C SER A 4 -67.83 -7.67 -15.15
N THR A 5 -68.31 -6.82 -14.24
CA THR A 5 -67.44 -5.97 -13.40
C THR A 5 -67.04 -6.60 -12.07
N VAL A 6 -67.71 -7.66 -11.61
CA VAL A 6 -67.45 -8.26 -10.27
C VAL A 6 -66.35 -9.34 -10.32
N ARG A 7 -66.00 -9.86 -11.51
CA ARG A 7 -64.98 -10.93 -11.63
C ARG A 7 -63.55 -10.42 -11.75
N ALA A 8 -63.33 -9.20 -12.22
CA ALA A 8 -62.00 -8.61 -12.34
C ALA A 8 -61.45 -8.15 -10.97
N ASP A 9 -62.31 -7.59 -10.10
CA ASP A 9 -61.91 -7.12 -8.77
C ASP A 9 -61.50 -8.25 -7.80
N ILE A 10 -61.92 -9.50 -8.06
CA ILE A 10 -61.57 -10.67 -7.22
C ILE A 10 -60.22 -11.28 -7.64
N GLU A 11 -59.83 -11.17 -8.91
CA GLU A 11 -58.53 -11.68 -9.39
C GLU A 11 -57.38 -10.72 -9.06
N ASP A 12 -57.60 -9.40 -9.09
CA ASP A 12 -56.60 -8.40 -8.65
C ASP A 12 -56.36 -8.45 -7.14
N GLY A 13 -57.42 -8.67 -6.33
CA GLY A 13 -57.28 -8.82 -4.88
C GLY A 13 -56.44 -10.03 -4.46
N ASN A 14 -56.57 -11.15 -5.19
CA ASN A 14 -55.79 -12.37 -4.92
C ASN A 14 -54.30 -12.24 -5.31
N GLN A 15 -53.97 -11.41 -6.30
CA GLN A 15 -52.58 -11.14 -6.69
C GLN A 15 -51.91 -10.14 -5.73
N GLN A 16 -52.64 -9.12 -5.26
CA GLN A 16 -52.16 -8.23 -4.20
C GLN A 16 -51.95 -8.97 -2.87
N GLU A 17 -52.86 -9.85 -2.45
CA GLU A 17 -52.70 -10.65 -1.22
C GLU A 17 -51.51 -11.63 -1.29
N GLN A 18 -51.20 -12.20 -2.46
CA GLN A 18 -50.03 -13.06 -2.65
C GLN A 18 -48.71 -12.28 -2.64
N GLN A 19 -48.71 -11.07 -3.19
CA GLN A 19 -47.54 -10.19 -3.20
C GLN A 19 -47.26 -9.60 -1.80
N GLU A 20 -48.30 -9.19 -1.07
CA GLU A 20 -48.19 -8.75 0.33
C GLU A 20 -47.74 -9.88 1.27
N ASN A 21 -48.20 -11.12 1.06
CA ASN A 21 -47.70 -12.27 1.83
C ASN A 21 -46.24 -12.59 1.54
N GLY A 22 -45.80 -12.44 0.28
CA GLY A 22 -44.40 -12.64 -0.12
C GLY A 22 -43.45 -11.61 0.51
N GLU A 23 -43.86 -10.34 0.53
CA GLU A 23 -43.10 -9.27 1.19
C GLU A 23 -43.05 -9.44 2.72
N ALA A 24 -44.18 -9.80 3.35
CA ALA A 24 -44.23 -10.06 4.79
C ALA A 24 -43.33 -11.23 5.22
N GLN A 25 -43.23 -12.28 4.38
CA GLN A 25 -42.36 -13.42 4.64
C GLN A 25 -40.88 -13.05 4.52
N GLN A 26 -40.50 -12.26 3.52
CA GLN A 26 -39.13 -11.75 3.36
C GLN A 26 -38.72 -10.80 4.49
N VAL A 27 -39.63 -9.91 4.92
CA VAL A 27 -39.40 -9.04 6.10
C VAL A 27 -39.13 -9.90 7.34
N GLY A 28 -39.90 -10.97 7.54
CA GLY A 28 -39.72 -11.91 8.65
C GLY A 28 -38.32 -12.55 8.67
N GLU A 29 -37.84 -13.04 7.51
CA GLU A 29 -36.51 -13.64 7.38
C GLU A 29 -35.38 -12.64 7.68
N LEU A 30 -35.50 -11.39 7.18
CA LEU A 30 -34.52 -10.34 7.45
C LEU A 30 -34.48 -9.94 8.92
N ILE A 31 -35.64 -9.87 9.58
CA ILE A 31 -35.72 -9.56 11.02
C ILE A 31 -35.14 -10.71 11.85
N GLU A 32 -35.38 -11.97 11.46
CA GLU A 32 -34.78 -13.12 12.15
C GLU A 32 -33.24 -13.08 12.05
N GLN A 33 -32.70 -12.81 10.86
CA GLN A 33 -31.27 -12.63 10.66
C GLN A 33 -30.71 -11.46 11.50
N LEU A 34 -31.43 -10.32 11.51
CA LEU A 34 -31.07 -9.15 12.31
C LEU A 34 -31.00 -9.51 13.81
N LEU A 35 -31.97 -10.26 14.32
CA LEU A 35 -32.01 -10.70 15.72
C LEU A 35 -30.89 -11.68 16.04
N VAL A 36 -30.60 -12.63 15.15
CA VAL A 36 -29.50 -13.59 15.33
C VAL A 36 -28.16 -12.85 15.38
N VAL A 37 -27.88 -12.01 14.40
CA VAL A 37 -26.62 -11.25 14.32
C VAL A 37 -26.51 -10.27 15.49
N GLY A 38 -27.57 -9.50 15.76
CA GLY A 38 -27.61 -8.50 16.82
C GLY A 38 -27.48 -9.09 18.23
N SER A 39 -28.22 -10.18 18.54
CA SER A 39 -28.13 -10.85 19.84
C SER A 39 -26.76 -11.47 20.08
N ARG A 40 -26.17 -12.05 19.03
CA ARG A 40 -24.82 -12.62 19.04
C ARG A 40 -23.76 -11.54 19.35
N ILE A 41 -23.83 -10.38 18.69
CA ILE A 41 -22.93 -9.24 18.95
C ILE A 41 -23.12 -8.69 20.36
N ALA A 42 -24.38 -8.49 20.77
CA ALA A 42 -24.69 -7.91 22.08
C ALA A 42 -24.19 -8.80 23.22
N ALA A 43 -24.46 -10.10 23.16
CA ALA A 43 -24.05 -11.07 24.17
C ALA A 43 -22.53 -11.15 24.35
N LYS A 44 -21.76 -11.03 23.26
CA LYS A 44 -20.30 -11.15 23.31
C LYS A 44 -19.57 -9.85 23.63
N TYR A 45 -20.10 -8.70 23.24
CA TYR A 45 -19.35 -7.43 23.27
C TYR A 45 -20.00 -6.29 24.06
N LEU A 46 -21.33 -6.24 24.15
CA LEU A 46 -22.03 -5.04 24.60
C LEU A 46 -22.69 -5.20 25.98
N THR A 47 -22.99 -6.42 26.41
CA THR A 47 -23.59 -6.69 27.71
C THR A 47 -22.58 -6.56 28.86
N VAL A 48 -23.08 -6.36 30.08
CA VAL A 48 -22.25 -6.28 31.30
C VAL A 48 -21.55 -7.61 31.60
N THR A 49 -22.12 -8.73 31.14
CA THR A 49 -21.59 -10.09 31.26
C THR A 49 -20.80 -10.56 30.04
N ALA A 50 -20.54 -9.66 29.09
CA ALA A 50 -19.77 -9.94 27.88
C ALA A 50 -18.36 -10.45 28.21
N SER A 51 -17.92 -11.50 27.53
CA SER A 51 -16.56 -12.05 27.67
C SER A 51 -15.49 -11.07 27.21
N THR A 52 -15.82 -10.11 26.33
CA THR A 52 -14.90 -9.05 25.90
C THR A 52 -15.69 -7.77 25.64
N ARG A 53 -15.86 -6.96 26.69
CA ARG A 53 -16.62 -5.70 26.58
C ARG A 53 -15.93 -4.71 25.63
N VAL A 54 -16.66 -4.22 24.65
CA VAL A 54 -16.19 -3.20 23.69
C VAL A 54 -16.99 -1.91 23.92
N SER A 55 -16.28 -0.79 24.02
CA SER A 55 -16.88 0.54 24.05
C SER A 55 -16.51 1.28 22.77
N PHE A 56 -17.51 1.78 22.06
CA PHE A 56 -17.31 2.65 20.90
C PHE A 56 -16.90 4.04 21.37
N VAL A 57 -15.66 4.43 21.07
CA VAL A 57 -15.08 5.72 21.50
C VAL A 57 -15.12 6.75 20.36
N GLY A 58 -15.19 6.32 19.09
CA GLY A 58 -15.22 7.21 17.94
C GLY A 58 -16.63 7.75 17.62
N GLU A 59 -16.68 9.00 17.18
CA GLU A 59 -17.93 9.72 16.86
C GLU A 59 -18.68 9.08 15.69
N THR A 60 -17.98 8.53 14.70
CA THR A 60 -18.61 7.85 13.56
C THR A 60 -19.33 6.57 13.96
N GLU A 61 -18.74 5.81 14.87
CA GLU A 61 -19.25 4.55 15.38
C GLU A 61 -20.41 4.79 16.36
N GLN A 62 -20.31 5.84 17.17
CA GLN A 62 -21.42 6.31 18.01
C GLN A 62 -22.58 6.83 17.17
N THR A 63 -22.31 7.51 16.05
CA THR A 63 -23.36 7.96 15.11
C THR A 63 -24.05 6.77 14.46
N LEU A 64 -23.32 5.73 14.05
CA LEU A 64 -23.90 4.49 13.49
C LEU A 64 -24.83 3.78 14.48
N LEU A 65 -24.42 3.70 15.75
CA LEU A 65 -25.28 3.17 16.81
C LEU A 65 -26.51 4.05 17.04
N ARG A 66 -26.34 5.37 17.00
CA ARG A 66 -27.44 6.31 17.22
C ARG A 66 -28.45 6.28 16.08
N ASP A 67 -28.00 6.16 14.83
CA ASP A 67 -28.83 5.98 13.65
C ASP A 67 -29.61 4.67 13.73
N TYR A 68 -28.97 3.58 14.17
CA TYR A 68 -29.64 2.30 14.43
C TYR A 68 -30.71 2.44 15.50
N GLU A 69 -30.39 3.02 16.67
CA GLU A 69 -31.34 3.25 17.76
C GLU A 69 -32.54 4.09 17.33
N LEU A 70 -32.28 5.18 16.61
CA LEU A 70 -33.32 6.11 16.17
C LEU A 70 -34.23 5.45 15.14
N ARG A 71 -33.68 4.68 14.21
CA ARG A 71 -34.46 3.96 13.20
C ARG A 71 -35.29 2.84 13.82
N VAL A 72 -34.74 2.09 14.78
CA VAL A 72 -35.51 1.10 15.56
C VAL A 72 -36.65 1.78 16.33
N ALA A 73 -36.40 2.93 16.97
CA ALA A 73 -37.43 3.68 17.66
C ALA A 73 -38.55 4.14 16.71
N CYS A 74 -38.20 4.67 15.53
CA CYS A 74 -39.18 5.05 14.51
C CYS A 74 -40.03 3.86 14.02
N CYS A 75 -39.42 2.69 13.78
CA CYS A 75 -40.17 1.48 13.39
C CYS A 75 -41.10 0.98 14.50
N LEU A 76 -40.67 1.05 15.76
CA LEU A 76 -41.49 0.68 16.92
C LEU A 76 -42.66 1.64 17.12
N GLU A 77 -42.46 2.95 16.92
CA GLU A 77 -43.52 3.96 16.96
C GLU A 77 -44.53 3.78 15.81
N ALA A 78 -44.07 3.36 14.63
CA ALA A 78 -44.92 3.06 13.48
C ALA A 78 -45.64 1.70 13.58
N GLY A 79 -45.24 0.82 14.51
CA GLY A 79 -45.85 -0.48 14.73
C GLY A 79 -45.67 -1.50 13.59
N SER A 80 -44.79 -1.21 12.62
CA SER A 80 -44.50 -2.09 11.48
C SER A 80 -43.07 -1.86 10.96
N PHE A 81 -42.47 -2.90 10.40
CA PHE A 81 -41.18 -2.84 9.71
C PHE A 81 -41.44 -3.00 8.21
N SER A 82 -41.08 -2.01 7.40
CA SER A 82 -41.08 -2.20 5.95
C SER A 82 -39.89 -3.06 5.52
N LEU A 83 -39.96 -3.66 4.33
CA LEU A 83 -38.85 -4.44 3.76
C LEU A 83 -37.58 -3.59 3.60
N ALA A 84 -37.73 -2.32 3.21
CA ALA A 84 -36.63 -1.37 3.13
C ALA A 84 -36.02 -1.07 4.51
N ASP A 85 -36.84 -0.98 5.56
CA ASP A 85 -36.34 -0.75 6.92
C ASP A 85 -35.60 -1.96 7.46
N ALA A 86 -36.11 -3.18 7.22
CA ALA A 86 -35.47 -4.42 7.63
C ALA A 86 -34.10 -4.62 6.96
N ASP A 87 -33.98 -4.38 5.65
CA ASP A 87 -32.71 -4.45 4.91
C ASP A 87 -31.71 -3.40 5.42
N VAL A 88 -32.15 -2.17 5.66
CA VAL A 88 -31.28 -1.11 6.19
C VAL A 88 -30.81 -1.42 7.60
N LEU A 89 -31.68 -1.93 8.48
CA LEU A 89 -31.32 -2.32 9.84
C LEU A 89 -30.31 -3.48 9.84
N LEU A 90 -30.54 -4.51 9.01
CA LEU A 90 -29.62 -5.64 8.88
C LEU A 90 -28.24 -5.19 8.41
N ARG A 91 -28.17 -4.39 7.34
CA ARG A 91 -26.90 -3.83 6.84
C ARG A 91 -26.20 -2.95 7.87
N THR A 92 -26.97 -2.23 8.70
CA THR A 92 -26.41 -1.38 9.76
C THR A 92 -25.79 -2.25 10.86
N VAL A 93 -26.46 -3.33 11.28
CA VAL A 93 -25.90 -4.28 12.25
C VAL A 93 -24.69 -5.02 11.70
N GLU A 94 -24.70 -5.46 10.45
CA GLU A 94 -23.53 -6.04 9.79
C GLU A 94 -22.37 -5.05 9.69
N ARG A 95 -22.65 -3.77 9.50
CA ARG A 95 -21.63 -2.71 9.50
C ARG A 95 -21.05 -2.52 10.89
N ILE A 96 -21.88 -2.50 11.93
CA ILE A 96 -21.44 -2.44 13.33
C ILE A 96 -20.57 -3.67 13.64
N GLN A 97 -20.97 -4.86 13.20
CA GLN A 97 -20.18 -6.09 13.33
C GLN A 97 -18.80 -5.93 12.70
N ARG A 98 -18.73 -5.48 11.43
CA ARG A 98 -17.46 -5.27 10.72
C ARG A 98 -16.56 -4.24 11.40
N VAL A 99 -17.14 -3.18 11.96
CA VAL A 99 -16.39 -2.17 12.72
C VAL A 99 -15.82 -2.77 14.02
N ILE A 100 -16.64 -3.52 14.78
CA ILE A 100 -16.18 -4.24 15.97
C ILE A 100 -15.07 -5.21 15.59
N GLU A 101 -15.25 -6.03 14.57
CA GLU A 101 -14.25 -7.01 14.11
C GLU A 101 -12.94 -6.35 13.66
N ALA A 102 -13.02 -5.24 12.90
CA ALA A 102 -11.85 -4.47 12.49
C ALA A 102 -11.10 -3.88 13.71
N ASP A 103 -11.83 -3.34 14.69
CA ASP A 103 -11.26 -2.81 15.94
C ASP A 103 -10.68 -3.93 16.83
N LEU A 104 -11.25 -5.14 16.78
CA LEU A 104 -10.80 -6.30 17.54
C LEU A 104 -9.57 -6.98 16.93
N LYS A 105 -9.39 -6.92 15.60
CA LYS A 105 -8.15 -7.37 14.90
C LYS A 105 -6.90 -6.69 15.46
N VAL A 106 -7.05 -5.50 16.03
CA VAL A 106 -5.99 -4.72 16.70
C VAL A 106 -5.63 -5.28 18.11
N ASN A 107 -6.26 -6.35 18.59
CA ASN A 107 -5.91 -6.99 19.88
C ASN A 107 -6.16 -8.50 19.85
N HIS A 108 -5.81 -9.10 18.70
CA HIS A 108 -6.07 -10.48 18.33
C HIS A 108 -5.35 -11.52 19.21
N PHE A 109 -4.06 -11.30 19.45
CA PHE A 109 -3.20 -12.26 20.13
C PHE A 109 -3.54 -12.47 21.61
N VAL A 110 -3.79 -11.38 22.34
CA VAL A 110 -4.07 -11.43 23.79
C VAL A 110 -5.43 -12.10 24.09
N ARG A 111 -6.41 -11.96 23.20
CA ARG A 111 -7.75 -12.51 23.38
C ARG A 111 -7.82 -14.01 23.08
N PHE A 112 -7.18 -14.45 22.00
CA PHE A 112 -7.10 -15.87 21.68
C PHE A 112 -6.40 -16.68 22.76
N MET A 113 -5.31 -16.16 23.34
CA MET A 113 -4.61 -16.81 24.46
C MET A 113 -5.54 -17.10 25.66
N GLY A 114 -6.62 -16.34 25.81
CA GLY A 114 -7.63 -16.53 26.87
C GLY A 114 -8.81 -17.43 26.49
N SER A 115 -8.98 -17.82 25.21
CA SER A 115 -10.16 -18.54 24.74
C SER A 115 -10.18 -20.02 25.16
N GLU A 116 -11.37 -20.57 25.38
CA GLU A 116 -11.56 -22.01 25.65
C GLU A 116 -11.13 -22.89 24.46
N SER A 117 -11.25 -22.36 23.24
CA SER A 117 -10.78 -23.00 22.01
C SER A 117 -9.26 -23.14 21.98
N PHE A 118 -8.51 -22.11 22.36
CA PHE A 118 -7.05 -22.21 22.47
C PHE A 118 -6.62 -23.16 23.60
N LYS A 119 -7.25 -23.09 24.77
CA LYS A 119 -6.97 -24.02 25.88
C LYS A 119 -7.22 -25.48 25.48
N SER A 120 -8.32 -25.75 24.79
CA SER A 120 -8.68 -27.08 24.28
C SER A 120 -7.72 -27.55 23.19
N LEU A 121 -7.24 -26.64 22.34
CA LEU A 121 -6.25 -26.93 21.31
C LEU A 121 -4.89 -27.28 21.92
N VAL A 122 -4.41 -26.49 22.89
CA VAL A 122 -3.19 -26.77 23.65
C VAL A 122 -3.30 -28.12 24.35
N ALA A 123 -4.44 -28.42 24.98
CA ALA A 123 -4.68 -29.72 25.61
C ALA A 123 -4.69 -30.88 24.58
N SER A 124 -5.27 -30.68 23.40
CA SER A 124 -5.28 -31.66 22.30
C SER A 124 -3.89 -31.88 21.69
N TYR A 125 -3.09 -30.83 21.59
CA TYR A 125 -1.72 -30.86 21.07
C TYR A 125 -0.77 -31.53 22.07
N GLN A 126 -0.90 -31.20 23.36
CA GLN A 126 -0.21 -31.88 24.47
C GLN A 126 -0.59 -33.36 24.54
N SER A 127 -1.88 -33.71 24.36
CA SER A 127 -2.34 -35.11 24.31
C SER A 127 -1.72 -35.91 23.15
N ARG A 128 -1.52 -35.28 21.99
CA ARG A 128 -0.86 -35.91 20.82
C ARG A 128 0.65 -36.07 20.96
N LEU A 129 1.32 -35.18 21.70
CA LEU A 129 2.76 -35.29 21.99
C LEU A 129 3.05 -36.26 23.15
N LEU A 130 2.14 -36.37 24.12
CA LEU A 130 2.28 -37.20 25.32
C LEU A 130 1.68 -38.62 25.17
N SER A 131 0.96 -38.89 24.08
CA SER A 131 0.53 -40.26 23.74
C SER A 131 1.71 -41.06 23.17
N SER A 132 2.51 -41.61 24.07
CA SER A 132 3.54 -42.59 23.71
C SER A 132 2.91 -43.80 23.00
N SER A 133 3.25 -43.96 21.72
CA SER A 133 3.17 -45.26 21.06
C SER A 133 4.49 -45.99 21.34
N GLY A 134 4.45 -46.95 22.28
CA GLY A 134 5.41 -48.06 22.35
C GLY A 134 6.10 -48.34 23.71
N SER A 135 5.56 -49.30 24.48
CA SER A 135 6.22 -50.48 25.11
C SER A 135 7.63 -50.30 25.76
N SER A 136 7.99 -50.67 27.00
CA SER A 136 7.70 -51.87 27.82
C SER A 136 8.46 -51.85 29.18
N HIS A 137 7.95 -52.62 30.16
CA HIS A 137 8.61 -53.28 31.31
C HIS A 137 9.35 -52.52 32.43
N GLY A 138 8.97 -52.81 33.70
CA GLY A 138 9.90 -52.88 34.85
C GLY A 138 9.35 -52.43 36.21
N LEU A 139 9.20 -53.36 37.16
CA LEU A 139 8.78 -53.19 38.56
C LEU A 139 9.74 -52.32 39.43
N THR A 140 9.21 -51.57 40.42
CA THR A 140 9.32 -51.82 41.89
C THR A 140 8.82 -50.63 42.74
N SER A 141 8.33 -50.97 43.93
CA SER A 141 7.63 -50.13 44.93
C SER A 141 8.54 -49.31 45.85
N THR A 142 8.07 -48.16 46.36
CA THR A 142 8.14 -47.76 47.79
C THR A 142 7.26 -46.52 48.09
N THR A 143 6.73 -46.49 49.31
CA THR A 143 5.73 -45.56 49.89
C THR A 143 6.32 -44.41 50.73
N CYS A 144 5.48 -43.37 50.97
CA CYS A 144 5.56 -42.27 51.96
C CYS A 144 6.48 -41.08 51.56
N ASP A 145 6.17 -39.79 51.73
CA ASP A 145 5.32 -39.12 52.73
C ASP A 145 4.79 -37.75 52.25
N ARG A 146 3.71 -37.27 52.89
CA ARG A 146 3.19 -35.89 52.79
C ARG A 146 4.08 -34.92 53.58
N SER A 147 4.61 -33.88 52.95
CA SER A 147 4.23 -32.46 53.19
C SER A 147 5.33 -31.44 52.85
N SER A 148 4.87 -30.41 52.13
CA SER A 148 5.33 -29.03 52.05
C SER A 148 6.54 -28.64 51.19
N THR A 149 6.31 -27.50 50.52
CA THR A 149 7.20 -26.52 49.89
C THR A 149 7.82 -26.84 48.53
N GLU A 150 7.37 -26.05 47.55
CA GLU A 150 8.14 -25.50 46.42
C GLU A 150 9.15 -26.41 45.74
N SER A 151 8.80 -26.91 44.54
CA SER A 151 9.69 -26.91 43.37
C SER A 151 8.98 -27.47 42.14
N ASP A 152 8.84 -26.61 41.13
CA ASP A 152 9.13 -26.88 39.72
C ASP A 152 8.79 -28.27 39.16
N SER A 153 7.49 -28.52 38.94
CA SER A 153 7.10 -29.39 37.84
C SER A 153 7.06 -28.53 36.57
N SER A 154 8.18 -28.59 35.85
CA SER A 154 8.43 -28.06 34.51
C SER A 154 7.17 -28.02 33.65
N MET A 155 6.48 -26.88 33.72
CA MET A 155 5.85 -26.28 32.55
C MET A 155 6.95 -26.24 31.49
N THR A 156 6.97 -27.21 30.57
CA THR A 156 7.58 -27.01 29.25
C THR A 156 6.97 -25.72 28.74
N THR A 157 7.76 -24.66 28.87
CA THR A 157 7.24 -23.32 29.06
C THR A 157 6.49 -22.93 27.81
N LEU A 158 5.39 -22.20 27.97
CA LEU A 158 4.76 -21.41 26.90
C LEU A 158 5.78 -20.73 25.97
N GLN A 159 6.99 -20.44 26.49
CA GLN A 159 8.18 -19.97 25.81
C GLN A 159 8.70 -20.86 24.64
N GLU A 160 8.65 -22.18 24.75
CA GLU A 160 9.00 -23.10 23.63
C GLU A 160 7.92 -23.10 22.55
N LEU A 161 6.66 -22.92 22.95
CA LEU A 161 5.51 -22.74 22.05
C LEU A 161 5.58 -21.37 21.33
N PHE A 162 6.02 -20.32 22.04
CA PHE A 162 6.29 -19.00 21.46
C PHE A 162 7.51 -19.01 20.51
N GLN A 163 8.53 -19.83 20.78
CA GLN A 163 9.65 -20.06 19.85
C GLN A 163 9.25 -20.84 18.59
N CYS A 164 8.28 -21.76 18.69
CA CYS A 164 7.75 -22.45 17.52
C CYS A 164 6.84 -21.55 16.66
N MET A 165 6.14 -20.59 17.29
CA MET A 165 5.18 -19.72 16.60
C MET A 165 5.80 -18.48 15.96
N ASN A 166 7.02 -18.06 16.33
CA ASN A 166 7.77 -16.96 15.71
C ASN A 166 6.91 -15.70 15.40
N VAL A 167 5.88 -15.42 16.20
CA VAL A 167 5.02 -14.25 16.03
C VAL A 167 5.79 -13.08 16.63
N ALA A 168 6.39 -12.27 15.76
CA ALA A 168 6.95 -10.99 16.17
C ALA A 168 5.90 -10.23 16.99
N SER A 169 6.29 -9.79 18.19
CA SER A 169 5.43 -9.05 19.11
C SER A 169 5.10 -7.66 18.53
N HIS A 170 4.23 -7.61 17.55
CA HIS A 170 3.64 -6.36 17.08
C HIS A 170 2.40 -6.10 17.93
N GLN A 171 2.57 -5.28 18.97
CA GLN A 171 1.42 -4.62 19.60
C GLN A 171 0.65 -3.89 18.49
N PRO A 172 -0.65 -4.17 18.27
CA PRO A 172 -1.34 -3.50 17.20
C PRO A 172 -1.76 -2.11 17.70
N GLN A 173 -1.19 -1.06 17.12
CA GLN A 173 -1.73 0.28 17.24
C GLN A 173 -3.00 0.33 16.37
N ARG A 174 -4.08 0.96 16.87
CA ARG A 174 -5.27 1.26 16.06
C ARG A 174 -4.86 2.19 14.91
N VAL A 175 -4.60 1.64 13.74
CA VAL A 175 -4.47 2.44 12.52
C VAL A 175 -5.86 2.57 11.93
N ARG A 176 -6.47 3.75 12.10
CA ARG A 176 -7.61 4.17 11.27
C ARG A 176 -7.10 4.33 9.83
N SER A 177 -6.99 3.22 9.08
CA SER A 177 -6.48 3.25 7.71
C SER A 177 -7.63 3.50 6.74
N LYS A 178 -7.88 4.77 6.40
CA LYS A 178 -8.60 5.08 5.18
C LYS A 178 -7.70 4.67 4.01
N SER A 179 -8.16 3.69 3.23
CA SER A 179 -7.49 3.24 2.02
C SER A 179 -7.68 4.30 0.92
N PHE A 180 -6.63 4.53 0.12
CA PHE A 180 -6.64 5.49 -1.00
C PHE A 180 -6.35 4.73 -2.29
N SER A 181 -7.31 3.91 -2.72
CA SER A 181 -7.18 3.13 -3.95
C SER A 181 -8.01 3.72 -5.10
N LEU A 182 -7.49 3.58 -6.33
CA LEU A 182 -8.23 3.95 -7.53
C LEU A 182 -9.51 3.10 -7.70
N ARG A 183 -9.50 1.87 -7.18
CA ARG A 183 -10.65 0.97 -7.17
C ARG A 183 -11.81 1.55 -6.36
N GLU A 184 -11.55 2.00 -5.14
CA GLU A 184 -12.60 2.59 -4.28
C GLU A 184 -13.20 3.85 -4.91
N LEU A 185 -12.35 4.71 -5.49
CA LEU A 185 -12.81 5.90 -6.23
C LEU A 185 -13.73 5.54 -7.40
N PHE A 186 -13.33 4.55 -8.21
CA PHE A 186 -14.13 4.12 -9.35
C PHE A 186 -15.46 3.48 -8.92
N GLN A 187 -15.46 2.72 -7.81
CA GLN A 187 -16.69 2.18 -7.22
C GLN A 187 -17.64 3.29 -6.76
N GLY A 188 -17.13 4.36 -6.15
CA GLY A 188 -17.93 5.54 -5.80
C GLY A 188 -18.52 6.23 -7.03
N GLN A 189 -17.74 6.36 -8.11
CA GLN A 189 -18.23 6.90 -9.38
C GLN A 189 -19.37 6.05 -9.97
N LEU A 190 -19.24 4.71 -9.96
CA LEU A 190 -20.30 3.81 -10.42
C LEU A 190 -21.59 3.94 -9.59
N ARG A 191 -21.48 4.38 -8.33
CA ARG A 191 -22.62 4.65 -7.44
C ARG A 191 -23.25 6.03 -7.65
N GLY A 192 -22.73 6.84 -8.59
CA GLY A 192 -23.23 8.18 -8.87
C GLY A 192 -22.78 9.25 -7.87
N GLU A 193 -21.71 9.00 -7.12
CA GLU A 193 -21.12 10.01 -6.25
C GLU A 193 -20.51 11.16 -7.09
N SER A 194 -20.87 12.40 -6.79
CA SER A 194 -20.38 13.58 -7.50
C SER A 194 -18.84 13.66 -7.43
N GLN A 195 -18.16 13.52 -8.57
CA GLN A 195 -16.71 13.70 -8.71
C GLN A 195 -16.25 15.17 -8.60
N SER A 196 -16.82 15.95 -7.69
CA SER A 196 -16.53 17.39 -7.57
C SER A 196 -15.19 17.71 -6.90
N LYS A 197 -14.42 16.70 -6.47
CA LYS A 197 -13.19 16.89 -5.69
C LYS A 197 -11.99 16.28 -6.42
N SER A 198 -11.01 17.13 -6.72
CA SER A 198 -9.70 16.75 -7.27
C SER A 198 -9.06 15.63 -6.47
N LEU A 199 -8.33 14.72 -7.14
CA LEU A 199 -7.46 13.74 -6.48
C LEU A 199 -6.17 14.36 -5.95
N VAL A 200 -5.84 15.58 -6.37
CA VAL A 200 -4.70 16.36 -5.85
C VAL A 200 -5.09 16.89 -4.48
N SER A 201 -4.38 16.44 -3.44
CA SER A 201 -4.57 16.87 -2.07
C SER A 201 -3.92 18.20 -1.76
N SER A 202 -2.80 18.54 -2.41
CA SER A 202 -2.12 19.81 -2.19
C SER A 202 -1.35 20.30 -3.43
N VAL A 203 -1.24 21.62 -3.56
CA VAL A 203 -0.37 22.30 -4.53
C VAL A 203 0.54 23.24 -3.75
N LEU A 204 1.84 23.09 -3.92
CA LEU A 204 2.89 23.83 -3.22
C LEU A 204 3.73 24.60 -4.23
N SER A 205 4.17 25.79 -3.84
CA SER A 205 5.22 26.55 -4.52
C SER A 205 6.49 26.52 -3.68
N PHE A 206 7.62 26.34 -4.33
CA PHE A 206 8.95 26.33 -3.72
C PHE A 206 9.85 27.35 -4.41
N ARG A 207 10.63 28.07 -3.61
CA ARG A 207 11.69 28.95 -4.11
C ARG A 207 12.88 28.93 -3.18
N LEU A 208 14.08 29.05 -3.73
CA LEU A 208 15.28 29.23 -2.94
C LEU A 208 15.33 30.65 -2.37
N ASP A 209 15.45 30.79 -1.05
CA ASP A 209 15.83 32.05 -0.44
C ASP A 209 17.35 32.22 -0.50
N VAL A 210 17.77 33.34 -1.07
CA VAL A 210 19.18 33.75 -1.23
C VAL A 210 19.53 34.93 -0.32
N ASN A 211 18.63 35.33 0.58
CA ASN A 211 18.89 36.39 1.55
C ASN A 211 19.94 35.97 2.59
N ASP A 212 19.87 34.74 3.11
CA ASP A 212 20.93 34.14 3.94
C ASP A 212 21.84 33.27 3.07
N ARG A 213 23.03 33.79 2.77
CA ARG A 213 24.01 33.12 1.90
C ARG A 213 24.76 31.98 2.59
N ALA A 214 24.77 31.95 3.92
CA ALA A 214 25.46 30.89 4.65
C ALA A 214 24.59 29.62 4.69
N HIS A 215 23.26 29.78 4.71
CA HIS A 215 22.29 28.70 4.82
C HIS A 215 21.12 28.99 3.86
N PRO A 216 21.25 28.72 2.56
CA PRO A 216 20.16 28.92 1.62
C PRO A 216 19.01 27.95 1.96
N GLU A 217 17.84 28.51 2.27
CA GLU A 217 16.66 27.74 2.65
C GLU A 217 15.62 27.73 1.53
N ILE A 218 14.90 26.61 1.39
CA ILE A 218 13.78 26.54 0.45
C ILE A 218 12.53 27.07 1.14
N ILE A 219 12.00 28.19 0.66
CA ILE A 219 10.71 28.71 1.10
C ILE A 219 9.61 27.88 0.45
N LYS A 220 8.76 27.29 1.28
CA LYS A 220 7.55 26.56 0.90
C LYS A 220 6.31 27.43 1.10
N GLU A 221 5.48 27.55 0.07
CA GLU A 221 4.20 28.24 0.11
C GLU A 221 3.07 27.29 -0.33
N VAL A 222 2.01 27.18 0.47
CA VAL A 222 0.87 26.29 0.19
C VAL A 222 -0.18 27.04 -0.61
N LEU A 223 -0.31 26.72 -1.89
CA LEU A 223 -1.29 27.35 -2.80
C LEU A 223 -2.68 26.71 -2.69
N HIS A 224 -2.72 25.41 -2.45
CA HIS A 224 -3.94 24.64 -2.27
C HIS A 224 -3.71 23.48 -1.31
N THR A 225 -4.67 23.19 -0.44
CA THR A 225 -4.67 21.97 0.37
C THR A 225 -6.09 21.53 0.74
N LEU A 226 -6.31 20.21 0.76
CA LEU A 226 -7.51 19.60 1.33
C LEU A 226 -7.45 19.48 2.86
N ALA A 227 -6.28 19.71 3.47
CA ALA A 227 -6.08 19.75 4.92
C ALA A 227 -6.24 21.17 5.51
N ASP A 228 -7.20 21.96 5.01
CA ASP A 228 -7.43 23.32 5.51
C ASP A 228 -8.19 23.29 6.84
N ALA A 229 -7.53 23.72 7.92
CA ALA A 229 -8.13 23.86 9.24
C ALA A 229 -9.30 24.86 9.24
N LYS A 230 -9.33 25.88 8.38
CA LYS A 230 -10.34 26.96 8.46
C LYS A 230 -11.76 26.54 8.06
N ARG A 231 -11.97 25.32 7.55
CA ARG A 231 -13.29 24.76 7.17
C ARG A 231 -13.90 23.89 8.28
N HIS A 232 -13.79 24.32 9.54
CA HIS A 232 -14.36 23.62 10.69
C HIS A 232 -15.89 23.65 10.70
N SER A 233 -16.50 22.59 10.21
CA SER A 233 -17.71 22.01 10.81
C SER A 233 -17.31 20.66 11.41
N ASP A 234 -17.75 20.39 12.64
CA ASP A 234 -17.30 19.31 13.55
C ASP A 234 -17.32 17.86 12.99
N SER A 235 -17.73 17.62 11.74
CA SER A 235 -17.77 16.30 11.10
C SER A 235 -16.54 15.92 10.24
N SER A 236 -15.47 16.72 10.20
CA SER A 236 -14.38 16.60 9.20
C SER A 236 -12.96 16.37 9.74
N SER A 237 -12.79 16.10 11.04
CA SER A 237 -11.47 15.91 11.67
C SER A 237 -10.64 14.77 11.03
N ASP A 238 -11.28 13.69 10.59
CA ASP A 238 -10.60 12.57 9.94
C ASP A 238 -9.96 12.95 8.60
N MET A 239 -10.59 13.82 7.80
CA MET A 239 -10.07 14.17 6.46
C MET A 239 -8.83 15.07 6.56
N TYR A 240 -8.74 15.91 7.58
CA TYR A 240 -7.58 16.76 7.86
C TYR A 240 -6.31 15.91 8.10
N HIS A 241 -6.40 14.90 8.95
CA HIS A 241 -5.25 14.07 9.31
C HIS A 241 -4.70 13.26 8.13
N HIS A 242 -5.56 12.86 7.18
CA HIS A 242 -5.11 12.08 6.02
C HIS A 242 -4.46 12.92 4.92
N HIS A 243 -4.74 14.22 4.85
CA HIS A 243 -4.21 15.11 3.82
C HIS A 243 -3.16 16.10 4.35
N ALA A 244 -2.76 15.97 5.62
CA ALA A 244 -1.69 16.79 6.19
C ALA A 244 -0.41 16.65 5.37
N ILE A 245 0.16 17.78 4.95
CA ILE A 245 1.38 17.81 4.13
C ILE A 245 2.53 17.25 4.96
N PRO A 246 3.35 16.34 4.42
CA PRO A 246 4.52 15.81 5.13
C PRO A 246 5.48 16.91 5.60
N ASP A 247 6.00 16.74 6.81
CA ASP A 247 7.12 17.54 7.30
C ASP A 247 8.32 17.36 6.37
N HIS A 248 9.11 18.43 6.20
CA HIS A 248 10.33 18.42 5.38
C HIS A 248 10.15 18.07 3.89
N VAL A 249 8.93 18.17 3.35
CA VAL A 249 8.65 17.95 1.91
C VAL A 249 9.55 18.81 0.99
N GLU A 250 10.00 19.98 1.46
CA GLU A 250 10.96 20.84 0.75
C GLU A 250 12.29 20.15 0.41
N ALA A 251 12.76 19.18 1.21
CA ALA A 251 13.98 18.43 0.92
C ALA A 251 13.84 17.56 -0.34
N PHE A 252 12.62 17.16 -0.68
CA PHE A 252 12.34 16.37 -1.88
C PHE A 252 12.18 17.23 -3.14
N PHE A 253 11.95 18.54 -2.99
CA PHE A 253 11.91 19.47 -4.12
C PHE A 253 13.30 19.63 -4.77
N CYS A 254 14.35 19.76 -3.95
CA CYS A 254 15.74 19.76 -4.40
C CYS A 254 16.56 18.67 -3.69
N PRO A 255 16.45 17.38 -4.10
CA PRO A 255 17.06 16.26 -3.38
C PRO A 255 18.59 16.32 -3.29
N SER A 256 19.27 16.94 -4.27
CA SER A 256 20.73 17.10 -4.25
C SER A 256 21.21 18.19 -3.28
N GLY A 257 20.30 18.98 -2.72
CA GLY A 257 20.61 20.18 -1.95
C GLY A 257 20.11 21.44 -2.64
N ALA A 258 19.84 22.46 -1.84
CA ALA A 258 19.37 23.76 -2.29
C ALA A 258 20.60 24.64 -2.56
N ASP A 259 20.89 24.92 -3.82
CA ASP A 259 22.00 25.80 -4.21
C ASP A 259 21.66 26.57 -5.48
N VAL A 260 22.38 27.66 -5.72
CA VAL A 260 22.32 28.44 -6.95
C VAL A 260 23.05 27.71 -8.07
N VAL A 261 22.55 27.84 -9.29
CA VAL A 261 23.15 27.25 -10.49
C VAL A 261 23.83 28.33 -11.31
N ARG A 262 25.08 28.13 -11.68
CA ARG A 262 25.86 29.05 -12.52
C ARG A 262 25.91 28.51 -13.94
N ALA A 263 25.42 29.27 -14.91
CA ALA A 263 25.38 28.84 -16.30
C ALA A 263 25.40 30.05 -17.25
N THR A 264 25.94 29.85 -18.46
CA THR A 264 25.92 30.87 -19.54
C THR A 264 24.53 31.04 -20.16
N THR A 265 23.68 30.02 -20.01
CA THR A 265 22.32 29.97 -20.54
C THR A 265 21.41 29.37 -19.49
N ARG A 266 20.14 29.73 -19.50
CA ARG A 266 19.13 29.18 -18.58
C ARG A 266 19.19 27.65 -18.56
N PRO A 267 19.40 27.02 -17.39
CA PRO A 267 19.37 25.57 -17.28
C PRO A 267 18.01 25.00 -17.66
N GLU A 268 18.02 23.80 -18.24
CA GLU A 268 16.78 23.11 -18.59
C GLU A 268 15.95 22.80 -17.33
N PRO A 269 14.62 22.94 -17.39
CA PRO A 269 13.75 22.63 -16.28
C PRO A 269 13.76 21.12 -15.99
N SER A 270 13.58 20.77 -14.72
CA SER A 270 13.50 19.37 -14.29
C SER A 270 12.11 19.04 -13.81
N LEU A 271 11.55 17.92 -14.27
CA LEU A 271 10.25 17.42 -13.86
C LEU A 271 10.36 15.94 -13.47
N PHE A 272 10.10 15.64 -12.20
CA PHE A 272 10.14 14.26 -11.69
C PHE A 272 9.02 14.01 -10.69
N HIS A 273 8.68 12.74 -10.53
CA HIS A 273 7.72 12.25 -9.55
C HIS A 273 8.42 11.64 -8.35
N MET A 274 7.78 11.72 -7.19
CA MET A 274 8.28 11.27 -5.90
C MET A 274 7.19 10.55 -5.12
N THR A 275 7.62 9.67 -4.22
CA THR A 275 6.74 9.07 -3.21
C THR A 275 7.34 9.32 -1.84
N ILE A 276 6.51 9.76 -0.90
CA ILE A 276 6.89 10.07 0.48
C ILE A 276 6.01 9.24 1.41
N GLY A 277 6.62 8.50 2.33
CA GLY A 277 5.93 7.72 3.36
C GLY A 277 5.82 6.22 3.04
N ASN A 278 5.26 5.47 4.00
CA ASN A 278 5.09 4.00 3.90
C ASN A 278 3.82 3.62 3.11
N SER A 279 3.59 2.32 2.89
CA SER A 279 2.43 1.81 2.14
C SER A 279 1.07 2.28 2.68
N GLU A 280 0.94 2.45 3.99
CA GLU A 280 -0.30 2.91 4.63
C GLU A 280 -0.50 4.44 4.55
N LYS A 281 0.58 5.22 4.57
CA LYS A 281 0.56 6.68 4.60
C LYS A 281 1.29 7.33 3.41
N ALA A 282 1.33 6.67 2.25
CA ALA A 282 2.01 7.17 1.07
C ALA A 282 1.39 8.46 0.50
N PHE A 283 2.24 9.42 0.21
CA PHE A 283 1.96 10.60 -0.62
C PHE A 283 2.72 10.47 -1.93
N TYR A 284 2.01 10.70 -3.03
CA TYR A 284 2.56 10.67 -4.38
C TYR A 284 2.61 12.11 -4.88
N GLY A 285 3.78 12.54 -5.36
CA GLY A 285 3.99 13.92 -5.79
C GLY A 285 4.66 14.01 -7.15
N ALA A 286 4.47 15.14 -7.82
CA ALA A 286 5.28 15.54 -8.97
C ALA A 286 5.81 16.94 -8.71
N CYS A 287 7.10 17.16 -9.00
CA CYS A 287 7.80 18.44 -8.82
C CYS A 287 8.34 18.93 -10.16
N LEU A 288 7.92 20.13 -10.54
CA LEU A 288 8.48 20.90 -11.65
C LEU A 288 9.40 21.97 -11.09
N THR A 289 10.68 21.92 -11.45
CA THR A 289 11.68 22.93 -11.09
C THR A 289 12.12 23.65 -12.36
N ARG A 290 12.02 24.97 -12.33
CA ARG A 290 12.53 25.91 -13.33
C ARG A 290 13.63 26.77 -12.71
N TYR A 291 14.42 27.39 -13.57
CA TYR A 291 15.59 28.17 -13.15
C TYR A 291 15.40 29.64 -13.54
N VAL A 292 15.36 30.51 -12.52
CA VAL A 292 15.12 31.95 -12.67
C VAL A 292 16.41 32.72 -12.53
N PRO A 293 16.73 33.67 -13.43
CA PRO A 293 17.92 34.49 -13.29
C PRO A 293 17.83 35.40 -12.06
N LEU A 294 18.90 35.44 -11.27
CA LEU A 294 19.04 36.33 -10.13
C LEU A 294 19.59 37.69 -10.58
N ASN A 295 18.68 38.59 -10.96
CA ASN A 295 19.03 39.90 -11.53
C ASN A 295 19.44 40.95 -10.48
N ASP A 296 19.23 40.68 -9.19
CA ASP A 296 19.55 41.63 -8.12
C ASP A 296 21.03 41.54 -7.73
N PRO A 297 21.87 42.54 -8.06
CA PRO A 297 23.31 42.48 -7.79
C PRO A 297 23.62 42.51 -6.29
N THR A 298 22.68 42.96 -5.45
CA THR A 298 22.85 42.93 -3.98
C THR A 298 22.76 41.51 -3.43
N LYS A 299 22.12 40.59 -4.15
CA LYS A 299 21.98 39.18 -3.76
C LYS A 299 23.10 38.30 -4.31
N LEU A 300 23.84 38.77 -5.32
CA LEU A 300 25.03 38.09 -5.84
C LEU A 300 26.22 38.19 -4.88
N GLY A 301 26.88 37.06 -4.62
CA GLY A 301 28.12 37.04 -3.85
C GLY A 301 29.32 37.57 -4.63
N PRO A 302 30.45 37.85 -3.95
CA PRO A 302 31.64 38.39 -4.60
C PRO A 302 32.19 37.45 -5.69
N LEU A 303 32.07 36.14 -5.49
CA LEU A 303 32.48 35.15 -6.49
C LEU A 303 31.55 35.17 -7.70
N GLU A 304 30.24 35.24 -7.47
CA GLU A 304 29.23 35.31 -8.53
C GLU A 304 29.41 36.57 -9.39
N GLN A 305 29.67 37.72 -8.77
CA GLN A 305 29.93 38.97 -9.49
C GLN A 305 31.17 38.86 -10.39
N VAL A 306 32.26 38.29 -9.88
CA VAL A 306 33.48 38.08 -10.67
C VAL A 306 33.23 37.13 -11.83
N LEU A 307 32.57 35.99 -11.60
CA LEU A 307 32.26 35.01 -12.64
C LEU A 307 31.33 35.59 -13.71
N GLN A 308 30.38 36.43 -13.32
CA GLN A 308 29.52 37.14 -14.27
C GLN A 308 30.32 38.11 -15.15
N GLU A 309 31.26 38.86 -14.57
CA GLU A 309 32.09 39.83 -15.30
C GLU A 309 33.16 39.17 -16.19
N THR A 310 33.77 38.08 -15.74
CA THR A 310 34.91 37.45 -16.43
C THR A 310 34.52 36.32 -17.38
N GLU A 311 33.51 35.52 -17.03
CA GLU A 311 33.11 34.33 -17.79
C GLU A 311 31.70 34.46 -18.41
N GLY A 312 30.98 35.55 -18.13
CA GLY A 312 29.60 35.72 -18.60
C GLY A 312 28.62 34.71 -17.98
N LEU A 313 28.95 34.17 -16.80
CA LEU A 313 28.09 33.22 -16.09
C LEU A 313 26.98 33.95 -15.34
N GLU A 314 25.74 33.67 -15.71
CA GLU A 314 24.57 34.12 -14.98
C GLU A 314 24.26 33.15 -13.82
N VAL A 315 23.67 33.69 -12.76
CA VAL A 315 23.27 32.92 -11.58
C VAL A 315 21.77 32.69 -11.64
N TYR A 316 21.37 31.44 -11.48
CA TYR A 316 19.99 31.00 -11.51
C TYR A 316 19.58 30.39 -10.16
N VAL A 317 18.36 30.68 -9.72
CA VAL A 317 17.75 30.09 -8.53
C VAL A 317 16.69 29.07 -8.92
N PRO A 318 16.62 27.90 -8.25
CA PRO A 318 15.56 26.93 -8.48
C PRO A 318 14.25 27.44 -7.88
N VAL A 319 13.20 27.44 -8.69
CA VAL A 319 11.83 27.80 -8.33
C VAL A 319 10.91 26.75 -8.93
N GLY A 320 9.83 26.37 -8.26
CA GLY A 320 9.03 25.29 -8.77
C GLY A 320 7.70 25.06 -8.09
N LEU A 321 6.92 24.18 -8.72
CA LEU A 321 5.61 23.76 -8.25
C LEU A 321 5.64 22.27 -7.93
N CYS A 322 4.97 21.89 -6.86
CA CYS A 322 4.73 20.51 -6.50
C CYS A 322 3.25 20.26 -6.33
N ILE A 323 2.75 19.18 -6.93
CA ILE A 323 1.39 18.69 -6.68
C ILE A 323 1.46 17.35 -5.98
N ILE A 324 0.64 17.18 -4.95
CA ILE A 324 0.64 16.00 -4.08
C ILE A 324 -0.74 15.35 -4.13
N SER A 325 -0.78 14.01 -4.16
CA SER A 325 -1.97 13.18 -4.07
C SER A 325 -1.78 12.06 -3.04
N ARG A 326 -2.90 11.56 -2.52
CA ARG A 326 -2.94 10.30 -1.75
C ARG A 326 -3.10 9.07 -2.65
N TYR A 327 -3.43 9.28 -3.92
CA TYR A 327 -3.63 8.21 -4.89
C TYR A 327 -2.36 8.03 -5.74
N PRO A 328 -2.00 6.79 -6.13
CA PRO A 328 -0.80 6.49 -6.91
C PRO A 328 -0.96 6.87 -8.41
N ILE A 329 -1.18 8.16 -8.68
CA ILE A 329 -1.43 8.74 -10.01
C ILE A 329 -0.22 9.49 -10.58
N LEU A 330 0.95 8.82 -10.58
CA LEU A 330 2.26 9.44 -10.79
C LEU A 330 2.39 10.12 -12.17
N ASP A 331 2.12 9.39 -13.25
CA ASP A 331 2.20 9.92 -14.61
C ASP A 331 1.16 11.02 -14.83
N THR A 332 -0.04 10.87 -14.27
CA THR A 332 -1.08 11.90 -14.35
C THR A 332 -0.64 13.21 -13.69
N LEU A 333 -0.03 13.16 -12.50
CA LEU A 333 0.50 14.35 -11.84
C LEU A 333 1.60 14.99 -12.69
N LYS A 334 2.52 14.18 -13.22
CA LYS A 334 3.60 14.65 -14.07
C LYS A 334 3.08 15.34 -15.33
N LEU A 335 2.12 14.72 -16.03
CA LEU A 335 1.52 15.26 -17.26
C LEU A 335 0.81 16.60 -17.03
N ARG A 336 0.17 16.80 -15.88
CA ARG A 336 -0.48 18.09 -15.54
C ARG A 336 0.54 19.22 -15.39
N LEU A 337 1.67 18.96 -14.73
CA LEU A 337 2.74 19.94 -14.60
C LEU A 337 3.46 20.19 -15.93
N ASP A 338 3.63 19.15 -16.74
CA ASP A 338 4.23 19.25 -18.07
C ASP A 338 3.36 20.10 -19.02
N ALA A 339 2.06 19.87 -19.03
CA ALA A 339 1.10 20.68 -19.80
C ALA A 339 1.12 22.15 -19.35
N LEU A 340 1.14 22.40 -18.04
CA LEU A 340 1.30 23.75 -17.50
C LEU A 340 2.61 24.38 -17.98
N HIS A 341 3.73 23.66 -17.90
CA HIS A 341 5.03 24.15 -18.32
C HIS A 341 5.08 24.47 -19.82
N ALA A 342 4.53 23.60 -20.67
CA ALA A 342 4.47 23.79 -22.10
C ALA A 342 3.66 25.02 -22.50
N ASN A 343 2.53 25.27 -21.80
CA ASN A 343 1.69 26.44 -22.04
C ASN A 343 2.33 27.77 -21.60
N MET A 344 3.38 27.73 -20.77
CA MET A 344 3.99 28.90 -20.14
C MET A 344 5.36 29.29 -20.73
N GLN A 345 5.81 28.62 -21.80
CA GLN A 345 7.11 28.90 -22.43
C GLN A 345 7.24 30.33 -22.96
N ASP A 346 6.12 30.97 -23.32
CA ASP A 346 6.09 32.33 -23.87
C ASP A 346 5.80 33.41 -22.81
N ASP A 347 5.62 33.03 -21.54
CA ASP A 347 5.30 33.97 -20.46
C ASP A 347 6.58 34.44 -19.76
N GLU A 348 6.96 35.70 -20.01
CA GLU A 348 8.14 36.32 -19.41
C GLU A 348 8.10 36.33 -17.87
N ALA A 349 6.93 36.52 -17.25
CA ALA A 349 6.81 36.54 -15.79
C ALA A 349 7.07 35.14 -15.21
N TYR A 350 6.57 34.09 -15.87
CA TYR A 350 6.86 32.71 -15.48
C TYR A 350 8.35 32.37 -15.56
N LEU A 351 9.06 32.93 -16.54
CA LEU A 351 10.48 32.66 -16.76
C LEU A 351 11.43 33.50 -15.88
N THR A 352 10.99 34.68 -15.44
CA THR A 352 11.85 35.68 -14.77
C THR A 352 11.47 36.00 -13.33
N ASP A 353 10.23 35.74 -12.90
CA ASP A 353 9.79 36.00 -11.53
C ASP A 353 9.91 34.74 -10.65
N ALA A 354 10.66 34.88 -9.55
CA ALA A 354 10.80 33.84 -8.53
C ALA A 354 9.55 33.69 -7.65
N ASN A 355 8.67 34.69 -7.64
CA ASN A 355 7.41 34.70 -6.90
C ASN A 355 6.19 34.47 -7.79
N TRP A 356 6.39 34.06 -9.05
CA TRP A 356 5.27 33.75 -9.95
C TRP A 356 4.36 32.69 -9.35
N LEU A 357 3.05 32.91 -9.46
CA LEU A 357 2.00 32.01 -9.00
C LEU A 357 1.03 31.67 -10.14
N PRO A 358 0.50 30.43 -10.18
CA PRO A 358 -0.50 30.05 -11.17
C PRO A 358 -1.81 30.82 -10.98
N SER A 359 -2.42 31.23 -12.10
CA SER A 359 -3.75 31.83 -12.14
C SER A 359 -4.84 30.83 -11.73
N ALA A 360 -6.05 31.33 -11.46
CA ALA A 360 -7.19 30.49 -11.12
C ALA A 360 -7.54 29.44 -12.20
N ALA A 361 -7.35 29.76 -13.48
CA ALA A 361 -7.58 28.83 -14.58
C ALA A 361 -6.54 27.71 -14.61
N GLN A 362 -5.26 28.06 -14.45
CA GLN A 362 -4.15 27.09 -14.36
C GLN A 362 -4.30 26.19 -13.12
N MET A 363 -4.72 26.76 -11.99
CA MET A 363 -5.05 25.99 -10.80
C MET A 363 -6.22 25.02 -11.03
N ALA A 364 -7.25 25.43 -11.77
CA ALA A 364 -8.36 24.54 -12.11
C ALA A 364 -7.92 23.37 -13.01
N GLU A 365 -6.98 23.59 -13.93
CA GLU A 365 -6.40 22.55 -14.77
C GLU A 365 -5.56 21.54 -13.96
N LEU A 366 -4.71 22.04 -13.04
CA LEU A 366 -3.95 21.17 -12.11
C LEU A 366 -4.88 20.33 -11.22
N LEU A 367 -6.03 20.88 -10.84
CA LEU A 367 -7.00 20.26 -9.94
C LEU A 367 -8.16 19.55 -10.67
N CYS A 368 -8.05 19.32 -11.99
CA CYS A 368 -9.12 18.68 -12.74
C CYS A 368 -9.38 17.24 -12.23
N PRO A 369 -10.61 16.71 -12.37
CA PRO A 369 -10.91 15.32 -12.01
C PRO A 369 -10.02 14.31 -12.75
N PHE A 370 -9.87 13.11 -12.19
CA PHE A 370 -9.12 12.04 -12.83
C PHE A 370 -9.94 11.40 -13.96
N ASP A 371 -9.35 11.30 -15.15
CA ASP A 371 -10.01 10.74 -16.32
C ASP A 371 -9.86 9.21 -16.38
N PHE A 372 -10.83 8.51 -15.80
CA PHE A 372 -10.89 7.03 -15.86
C PHE A 372 -11.08 6.49 -17.28
N ALA A 373 -11.63 7.28 -18.21
CA ALA A 373 -11.78 6.85 -19.60
C ALA A 373 -10.41 6.84 -20.31
N ALA A 374 -9.57 7.84 -20.08
CA ALA A 374 -8.18 7.83 -20.53
C ALA A 374 -7.41 6.64 -19.94
N ALA A 375 -7.56 6.37 -18.64
CA ALA A 375 -6.97 5.19 -18.00
C ALA A 375 -7.42 3.86 -18.63
N SER A 376 -8.68 3.77 -19.09
CA SER A 376 -9.20 2.60 -19.80
C SER A 376 -8.47 2.33 -21.11
N THR A 377 -8.25 3.37 -21.90
CA THR A 377 -7.49 3.25 -23.16
C THR A 377 -6.04 2.88 -22.89
N ALA A 378 -5.49 3.40 -21.79
CA ALA A 378 -4.14 3.11 -21.35
C ALA A 378 -3.95 1.66 -20.88
N ALA A 379 -4.97 1.07 -20.25
CA ALA A 379 -4.94 -0.33 -19.81
C ALA A 379 -5.01 -1.36 -20.96
N ALA A 380 -5.20 -0.92 -22.22
CA ALA A 380 -5.35 -1.78 -23.41
C ALA A 380 -6.40 -2.90 -23.24
N SER A 381 -7.43 -2.66 -22.42
CA SER A 381 -8.56 -3.57 -22.22
C SER A 381 -9.58 -3.37 -23.34
N PRO A 382 -9.86 -4.38 -24.20
CA PRO A 382 -10.84 -4.27 -25.27
C PRO A 382 -12.29 -4.07 -24.76
N ASP A 383 -12.56 -4.43 -23.50
CA ASP A 383 -13.89 -4.39 -22.88
C ASP A 383 -14.10 -3.16 -21.95
N GLY A 384 -13.21 -2.18 -22.00
CA GLY A 384 -13.24 -1.01 -21.11
C GLY A 384 -12.63 -1.28 -19.72
N LEU A 385 -12.67 -0.27 -18.85
CA LEU A 385 -12.12 -0.34 -17.49
C LEU A 385 -13.11 -1.08 -16.57
N THR A 386 -12.86 -2.36 -16.30
CA THR A 386 -13.59 -3.13 -15.29
C THR A 386 -12.95 -2.99 -13.91
N LEU A 387 -13.68 -3.32 -12.84
CA LEU A 387 -13.12 -3.34 -11.49
C LEU A 387 -11.91 -4.29 -11.38
N ALA A 388 -11.92 -5.41 -12.10
CA ALA A 388 -10.79 -6.34 -12.14
C ALA A 388 -9.61 -5.77 -12.96
N ALA A 389 -9.86 -5.01 -14.03
CA ALA A 389 -8.81 -4.33 -14.78
C ALA A 389 -8.12 -3.25 -13.94
N LEU A 390 -8.86 -2.56 -13.05
CA LEU A 390 -8.31 -1.58 -12.11
C LEU A 390 -7.35 -2.19 -11.08
N ASP A 391 -7.58 -3.43 -10.64
CA ASP A 391 -6.61 -4.12 -9.76
C ASP A 391 -5.25 -4.31 -10.44
N SER A 392 -5.28 -4.41 -11.78
CA SER A 392 -4.09 -4.57 -12.61
C SER A 392 -3.50 -3.24 -13.11
N TYR A 393 -4.25 -2.13 -12.98
CA TYR A 393 -3.84 -0.81 -13.46
C TYR A 393 -2.79 -0.16 -12.56
N VAL A 394 -1.79 0.46 -13.19
CA VAL A 394 -0.82 1.35 -12.56
C VAL A 394 -0.68 2.61 -13.41
N ASP A 395 -0.51 3.76 -12.77
CA ASP A 395 -0.35 5.07 -13.43
C ASP A 395 1.12 5.47 -13.54
N PHE A 396 1.99 4.49 -13.80
CA PHE A 396 3.41 4.67 -14.06
C PHE A 396 3.86 3.58 -15.03
N SER A 397 4.91 3.83 -15.80
CA SER A 397 5.47 2.81 -16.68
C SER A 397 6.39 1.85 -15.91
N MET A 398 6.19 0.55 -16.12
CA MET A 398 7.10 -0.51 -15.65
C MET A 398 8.28 -0.77 -16.60
N GLU A 399 8.25 -0.19 -17.80
CA GLU A 399 9.25 -0.42 -18.83
C GLU A 399 10.65 0.02 -18.38
N GLU A 400 10.74 1.10 -17.61
CA GLU A 400 11.99 1.64 -17.08
C GLU A 400 12.78 0.60 -16.29
N LEU A 401 12.12 -0.22 -15.47
CA LEU A 401 12.78 -1.29 -14.71
C LEU A 401 13.47 -2.30 -15.63
N PHE A 402 12.79 -2.73 -16.70
CA PHE A 402 13.31 -3.75 -17.63
C PHE A 402 14.25 -3.20 -18.68
N ASN A 403 14.27 -1.87 -18.87
CA ASN A 403 15.29 -1.17 -19.65
C ASN A 403 16.57 -0.94 -18.83
N CYS A 404 16.46 -0.73 -17.51
CA CYS A 404 17.60 -0.52 -16.62
C CYS A 404 18.26 -1.85 -16.20
N LEU A 405 17.47 -2.88 -15.90
CA LEU A 405 17.96 -4.12 -15.33
C LEU A 405 17.67 -5.33 -16.21
N SER A 406 18.61 -6.28 -16.22
CA SER A 406 18.37 -7.62 -16.79
C SER A 406 17.28 -8.36 -16.01
N ILE A 407 16.56 -9.26 -16.69
CA ILE A 407 15.47 -10.06 -16.07
C ILE A 407 15.97 -10.82 -14.83
N GLU A 408 17.20 -11.34 -14.87
CA GLU A 408 17.80 -12.02 -13.71
C GLU A 408 18.01 -11.06 -12.53
N ASN A 409 18.50 -9.84 -12.77
CA ASN A 409 18.65 -8.83 -11.72
C ASN A 409 17.30 -8.33 -11.20
N VAL A 410 16.28 -8.20 -12.06
CA VAL A 410 14.91 -7.88 -11.62
C VAL A 410 14.36 -8.96 -10.68
N VAL A 411 14.48 -10.23 -11.06
CA VAL A 411 14.02 -11.35 -10.23
C VAL A 411 14.81 -11.43 -8.92
N ALA A 412 16.12 -11.22 -8.95
CA ALA A 412 16.95 -11.15 -7.74
C ALA A 412 16.55 -9.98 -6.83
N LEU A 413 16.23 -8.81 -7.40
CA LEU A 413 15.83 -7.63 -6.63
C LEU A 413 14.46 -7.82 -5.97
N VAL A 414 13.49 -8.39 -6.69
CA VAL A 414 12.20 -8.79 -6.10
C VAL A 414 12.41 -9.84 -5.00
N THR A 415 13.36 -10.76 -5.18
CA THR A 415 13.75 -11.74 -4.14
C THR A 415 14.30 -11.04 -2.89
N CYS A 416 15.15 -10.01 -3.05
CA CYS A 416 15.63 -9.22 -1.92
C CYS A 416 14.50 -8.51 -1.18
N MET A 417 13.47 -8.01 -1.88
CA MET A 417 12.29 -7.44 -1.25
C MET A 417 11.45 -8.49 -0.52
N LEU A 418 11.25 -9.67 -1.10
CA LEU A 418 10.55 -10.76 -0.41
C LEU A 418 11.25 -11.19 0.88
N LEU A 419 12.57 -11.03 0.95
CA LEU A 419 13.39 -11.31 2.12
C LEU A 419 13.65 -10.09 3.01
N GLU A 420 12.95 -8.97 2.76
CA GLU A 420 13.03 -7.74 3.55
C GLU A 420 14.47 -7.24 3.75
N ARG A 421 15.27 -7.24 2.68
CA ARG A 421 16.62 -6.68 2.71
C ARG A 421 16.58 -5.15 2.70
N GLN A 422 17.64 -4.54 3.22
CA GLN A 422 17.92 -3.12 3.04
C GLN A 422 18.42 -2.90 1.61
N ILE A 423 17.69 -2.12 0.82
CA ILE A 423 17.94 -1.93 -0.62
C ILE A 423 18.18 -0.46 -0.90
N VAL A 424 19.27 -0.17 -1.63
CA VAL A 424 19.57 1.17 -2.16
C VAL A 424 19.65 1.11 -3.68
N LEU A 425 18.68 1.72 -4.34
CA LEU A 425 18.70 1.96 -5.79
C LEU A 425 19.58 3.18 -6.08
N VAL A 426 20.38 3.14 -7.14
CA VAL A 426 21.25 4.24 -7.57
C VAL A 426 20.99 4.54 -9.03
N SER A 427 20.75 5.80 -9.38
CA SER A 427 20.57 6.27 -10.77
C SER A 427 20.84 7.76 -10.91
N SER A 428 21.23 8.18 -12.11
CA SER A 428 21.33 9.58 -12.53
C SER A 428 19.99 10.24 -12.87
N ARG A 429 18.86 9.54 -12.68
CA ARG A 429 17.52 10.05 -13.02
C ARG A 429 16.53 9.79 -11.89
N TYR A 430 16.04 10.87 -11.26
CA TYR A 430 15.02 10.77 -10.20
C TYR A 430 13.75 10.03 -10.61
N SER A 431 13.23 10.31 -11.82
CA SER A 431 12.05 9.60 -12.34
C SER A 431 12.27 8.09 -12.47
N VAL A 432 13.49 7.65 -12.80
CA VAL A 432 13.81 6.22 -12.87
C VAL A 432 13.78 5.62 -11.48
N LEU A 433 14.37 6.26 -10.48
CA LEU A 433 14.33 5.76 -9.09
C LEU A 433 12.89 5.56 -8.58
N THR A 434 12.00 6.54 -8.79
CA THR A 434 10.59 6.43 -8.38
C THR A 434 9.83 5.40 -9.20
N SER A 435 9.94 5.41 -10.54
CA SER A 435 9.27 4.41 -11.39
C SER A 435 9.71 2.98 -11.05
N VAL A 436 11.01 2.73 -10.90
CA VAL A 436 11.57 1.42 -10.55
C VAL A 436 11.10 1.00 -9.16
N GLY A 437 11.19 1.88 -8.15
CA GLY A 437 10.74 1.57 -6.79
C GLY A 437 9.26 1.20 -6.72
N GLU A 438 8.39 1.93 -7.42
CA GLU A 438 6.95 1.66 -7.48
C GLU A 438 6.62 0.42 -8.31
N THR A 439 7.36 0.18 -9.39
CA THR A 439 7.26 -1.07 -10.16
C THR A 439 7.55 -2.26 -9.26
N LEU A 440 8.66 -2.24 -8.52
CA LEU A 440 9.03 -3.33 -7.63
C LEU A 440 7.95 -3.60 -6.56
N LYS A 441 7.39 -2.56 -5.94
CA LYS A 441 6.24 -2.70 -5.03
C LYS A 441 5.04 -3.35 -5.72
N SER A 442 4.75 -2.97 -6.95
CA SER A 442 3.62 -3.51 -7.72
C SER A 442 3.82 -4.98 -8.13
N LEU A 443 5.07 -5.41 -8.34
CA LEU A 443 5.43 -6.80 -8.65
C LEU A 443 5.35 -7.74 -7.43
N LEU A 444 5.24 -7.21 -6.21
CA LEU A 444 5.07 -8.02 -5.01
C LEU A 444 3.63 -8.54 -4.82
N ALA A 445 2.64 -8.00 -5.53
CA ALA A 445 1.24 -8.41 -5.35
C ALA A 445 1.05 -9.94 -5.49
N PRO A 446 0.31 -10.61 -4.58
CA PRO A 446 -0.56 -10.03 -3.55
C PRO A 446 0.15 -9.55 -2.27
N LEU A 447 1.42 -9.90 -2.09
CA LEU A 447 2.23 -9.48 -0.95
C LEU A 447 2.44 -7.96 -0.96
N GLN A 448 2.58 -7.37 0.24
CA GLN A 448 2.72 -5.93 0.41
C GLN A 448 4.02 -5.60 1.13
N TRP A 449 4.76 -4.63 0.60
CA TRP A 449 5.90 -4.04 1.29
C TRP A 449 5.42 -3.06 2.37
N SER A 450 5.74 -3.34 3.63
CA SER A 450 5.28 -2.56 4.79
C SER A 450 6.36 -1.69 5.44
N HIS A 451 7.58 -1.74 4.92
CA HIS A 451 8.73 -1.02 5.50
C HIS A 451 8.92 0.36 4.88
N VAL A 452 9.94 1.08 5.37
CA VAL A 452 10.28 2.42 4.89
C VAL A 452 10.55 2.39 3.38
N PHE A 453 9.93 3.32 2.66
CA PHE A 453 10.03 3.45 1.22
C PHE A 453 10.25 4.91 0.88
N ALA A 454 11.42 5.23 0.33
CA ALA A 454 11.76 6.57 -0.15
C ALA A 454 12.57 6.42 -1.45
N PRO A 455 11.90 6.24 -2.61
CA PRO A 455 12.60 6.02 -3.86
C PRO A 455 13.43 7.21 -4.29
N ILE A 456 13.24 8.38 -3.68
CA ILE A 456 14.20 9.48 -3.74
C ILE A 456 14.54 9.83 -2.29
N LEU A 457 15.77 9.56 -1.88
CA LEU A 457 16.31 9.95 -0.59
C LEU A 457 17.17 11.21 -0.78
N PRO A 458 16.75 12.37 -0.24
CA PRO A 458 17.52 13.59 -0.29
C PRO A 458 18.92 13.44 0.32
N LYS A 459 19.89 14.20 -0.18
CA LYS A 459 21.30 14.17 0.24
C LYS A 459 21.46 14.41 1.75
N ASN A 460 20.70 15.36 2.31
CA ASN A 460 20.71 15.67 3.74
C ASN A 460 20.05 14.59 4.62
N MET A 461 19.44 13.57 4.02
CA MET A 461 18.80 12.44 4.70
C MET A 461 19.57 11.13 4.52
N LEU A 462 20.81 11.15 4.02
CA LEU A 462 21.62 9.93 3.85
C LEU A 462 21.90 9.19 5.16
N GLU A 463 21.81 9.87 6.31
CA GLU A 463 21.91 9.24 7.64
C GLU A 463 20.84 8.17 7.86
N CYS A 464 19.71 8.21 7.15
CA CYS A 464 18.66 7.19 7.20
C CYS A 464 19.16 5.78 6.80
N LEU A 465 20.30 5.67 6.10
CA LEU A 465 20.90 4.38 5.74
C LEU A 465 21.31 3.54 6.95
N GLN A 466 21.53 4.19 8.11
CA GLN A 466 21.87 3.53 9.37
C GLN A 466 20.64 2.90 10.07
N CYS A 467 19.44 3.06 9.50
CA CYS A 467 18.22 2.50 10.07
C CYS A 467 18.33 0.96 10.16
N PRO A 468 18.08 0.33 11.32
CA PRO A 468 18.25 -1.12 11.49
C PRO A 468 17.13 -1.94 10.84
N THR A 469 16.03 -1.30 10.43
CA THR A 469 14.90 -1.98 9.79
C THR A 469 15.10 -2.08 8.28
N PRO A 470 14.39 -2.99 7.60
CA PRO A 470 14.36 -3.02 6.14
C PRO A 470 13.91 -1.68 5.56
N TYR A 471 14.41 -1.36 4.37
CA TYR A 471 14.02 -0.17 3.63
C TYR A 471 14.30 -0.35 2.14
N LEU A 472 13.62 0.45 1.32
CA LEU A 472 13.99 0.68 -0.07
C LEU A 472 14.19 2.18 -0.25
N PHE A 473 15.44 2.57 -0.49
CA PHE A 473 15.83 3.94 -0.78
C PHE A 473 16.36 4.08 -2.20
N GLY A 474 16.19 5.26 -2.80
CA GLY A 474 16.86 5.61 -4.04
C GLY A 474 17.76 6.81 -3.87
N VAL A 475 18.98 6.72 -4.37
CA VAL A 475 20.04 7.71 -4.23
C VAL A 475 20.49 8.18 -5.60
N HIS A 476 20.53 9.49 -5.79
CA HIS A 476 20.99 10.05 -7.06
C HIS A 476 22.52 9.97 -7.17
N THR A 477 23.04 9.73 -8.38
CA THR A 477 24.48 9.55 -8.60
C THR A 477 25.33 10.78 -8.27
N SER A 478 24.74 11.98 -8.25
CA SER A 478 25.45 13.24 -7.91
C SER A 478 26.03 13.26 -6.49
N TYR A 479 25.48 12.49 -5.55
CA TYR A 479 25.98 12.35 -4.18
C TYR A 479 26.32 10.89 -3.82
N ARG A 480 26.79 10.13 -4.83
CA ARG A 480 27.23 8.75 -4.66
C ARG A 480 28.50 8.63 -3.81
N ALA A 481 29.35 9.65 -3.80
CA ALA A 481 30.57 9.63 -2.99
C ALA A 481 30.22 9.59 -1.49
N GLU A 482 29.25 10.39 -1.08
CA GLU A 482 28.70 10.46 0.28
C GLU A 482 27.99 9.15 0.64
N LEU A 483 27.22 8.56 -0.29
CA LEU A 483 26.67 7.21 -0.10
C LEU A 483 27.78 6.19 0.21
N HIS A 484 28.85 6.17 -0.58
CA HIS A 484 29.96 5.24 -0.37
C HIS A 484 30.69 5.49 0.96
N GLU A 485 30.80 6.73 1.40
CA GLU A 485 31.35 7.07 2.71
C GLU A 485 30.47 6.50 3.84
N MET A 486 29.15 6.71 3.74
CA MET A 486 28.18 6.14 4.68
C MET A 486 28.24 4.61 4.74
N LEU A 487 28.29 3.93 3.58
CA LEU A 487 28.36 2.47 3.51
C LEU A 487 29.68 1.91 4.08
N ARG A 488 30.79 2.65 3.99
CA ARG A 488 32.08 2.25 4.57
C ARG A 488 32.17 2.45 6.08
N SER A 489 31.25 3.22 6.67
CA SER A 489 31.20 3.37 8.12
C SER A 489 30.94 2.01 8.78
N GLU A 490 31.64 1.72 9.88
CA GLU A 490 31.59 0.41 10.53
C GLU A 490 30.16 0.03 10.89
N GLY A 491 29.72 -1.16 10.46
CA GLY A 491 28.40 -1.71 10.75
C GLY A 491 27.24 -1.20 9.87
N CYS A 492 27.46 -0.24 8.97
CA CYS A 492 26.39 0.27 8.09
C CYS A 492 26.26 -0.56 6.79
N GLY A 493 27.38 -0.88 6.11
CA GLY A 493 27.34 -1.53 4.81
C GLY A 493 27.08 -3.05 4.79
N ASP A 494 27.26 -3.73 5.93
CA ASP A 494 27.19 -5.20 6.04
C ASP A 494 25.74 -5.70 6.01
N GLY A 495 25.10 -5.66 4.85
CA GLY A 495 23.72 -6.13 4.66
C GLY A 495 22.91 -5.33 3.65
N ILE A 496 23.40 -4.15 3.24
CA ILE A 496 22.75 -3.29 2.27
C ILE A 496 23.02 -3.81 0.85
N VAL A 497 21.96 -4.02 0.09
CA VAL A 497 22.02 -4.38 -1.32
C VAL A 497 21.97 -3.09 -2.14
N VAL A 498 23.11 -2.70 -2.72
CA VAL A 498 23.15 -1.52 -3.62
C VAL A 498 22.97 -1.96 -5.06
N VAL A 499 21.97 -1.39 -5.73
CA VAL A 499 21.63 -1.67 -7.12
C VAL A 499 21.87 -0.43 -7.97
N ASP A 500 22.81 -0.51 -8.90
CA ASP A 500 23.09 0.54 -9.87
C ASP A 500 22.23 0.31 -11.11
N LEU A 501 21.18 1.12 -11.26
CA LEU A 501 20.23 1.04 -12.37
C LEU A 501 20.83 1.53 -13.68
N ASP A 502 21.85 2.39 -13.63
CA ASP A 502 22.51 2.92 -14.82
C ASP A 502 23.52 1.92 -15.40
N ALA A 503 23.98 0.96 -14.58
CA ALA A 503 25.01 -0.01 -14.95
C ALA A 503 24.54 -1.48 -14.97
N ASP A 504 23.27 -1.76 -14.65
CA ASP A 504 22.73 -3.13 -14.44
C ASP A 504 23.60 -3.95 -13.46
N THR A 505 24.03 -3.33 -12.35
CA THR A 505 24.85 -4.01 -11.34
C THR A 505 24.17 -4.08 -9.99
N MET A 506 24.38 -5.20 -9.29
CA MET A 506 23.88 -5.42 -7.94
C MET A 506 25.03 -5.89 -7.05
N SER A 507 25.34 -5.08 -6.05
CA SER A 507 26.27 -5.46 -4.99
C SER A 507 25.50 -6.21 -3.92
N SER A 508 25.83 -7.49 -3.72
CA SER A 508 25.27 -8.30 -2.65
C SER A 508 26.29 -9.36 -2.24
N PRO A 509 26.62 -9.51 -0.95
CA PRO A 509 27.53 -10.56 -0.48
C PRO A 509 26.98 -11.97 -0.74
N ALA A 510 25.66 -12.13 -0.72
CA ALA A 510 24.96 -13.37 -1.05
C ALA A 510 23.69 -13.01 -1.82
N ARG A 511 23.66 -13.25 -3.14
CA ARG A 511 22.46 -13.02 -3.96
C ARG A 511 21.41 -14.05 -3.59
N PRO A 512 20.33 -13.68 -2.87
CA PRO A 512 19.27 -14.63 -2.61
C PRO A 512 18.59 -14.97 -3.94
N GLN A 513 18.26 -16.24 -4.11
CA GLN A 513 17.51 -16.71 -5.27
C GLN A 513 16.17 -17.27 -4.81
N LEU A 514 15.14 -17.00 -5.60
CA LEU A 514 13.87 -17.70 -5.49
C LEU A 514 14.09 -19.21 -5.69
N PRO A 515 13.25 -20.07 -5.07
CA PRO A 515 13.22 -21.49 -5.36
C PRO A 515 13.13 -21.75 -6.87
N GLU A 516 13.92 -22.71 -7.37
CA GLU A 516 14.06 -22.97 -8.81
C GLU A 516 12.71 -23.32 -9.47
N SER A 517 11.84 -23.98 -8.71
CA SER A 517 10.47 -24.32 -9.07
C SER A 517 9.61 -23.10 -9.44
N VAL A 518 9.89 -21.94 -8.84
CA VAL A 518 9.20 -20.66 -9.08
C VAL A 518 10.00 -19.79 -10.05
N ARG A 519 11.33 -19.76 -9.89
CA ARG A 519 12.25 -18.90 -10.65
C ARG A 519 12.29 -19.25 -12.14
N ALA A 520 12.47 -20.52 -12.49
CA ALA A 520 12.65 -20.92 -13.89
C ALA A 520 11.41 -20.65 -14.76
N PRO A 521 10.17 -20.98 -14.33
CA PRO A 521 8.96 -20.62 -15.09
C PRO A 521 8.78 -19.11 -15.23
N LEU A 522 9.07 -18.33 -14.18
CA LEU A 522 8.96 -16.87 -14.18
C LEU A 522 9.92 -16.25 -15.21
N VAL A 523 11.21 -16.58 -15.12
CA VAL A 523 12.24 -16.05 -16.05
C VAL A 523 11.92 -16.43 -17.50
N SER A 524 11.51 -17.68 -17.74
CA SER A 524 11.12 -18.15 -19.07
C SER A 524 9.96 -17.36 -19.66
N ARG A 525 8.89 -17.14 -18.89
CA ARG A 525 7.73 -16.34 -19.33
C ARG A 525 8.08 -14.87 -19.56
N LEU A 526 8.90 -14.26 -18.70
CA LEU A 526 9.36 -12.89 -18.88
C LEU A 526 10.22 -12.74 -20.15
N LEU A 527 11.10 -13.72 -20.44
CA LEU A 527 11.90 -13.71 -21.67
C LEU A 527 11.02 -13.86 -22.92
N GLN A 528 10.02 -14.75 -22.89
CA GLN A 528 9.03 -14.88 -23.98
C GLN A 528 8.27 -13.57 -24.22
N LEU A 529 7.85 -12.90 -23.15
CA LEU A 529 7.04 -11.70 -23.22
C LEU A 529 7.84 -10.46 -23.67
N LEU A 530 9.01 -10.25 -23.07
CA LEU A 530 9.79 -9.02 -23.22
C LEU A 530 10.87 -9.14 -24.31
N LYS A 531 11.36 -10.35 -24.59
CA LYS A 531 12.41 -10.61 -25.58
C LYS A 531 12.03 -11.75 -26.54
N PRO A 532 10.83 -11.71 -27.18
CA PRO A 532 10.33 -12.82 -28.01
C PRO A 532 11.27 -13.17 -29.16
N LYS A 533 11.88 -12.17 -29.80
CA LYS A 533 12.83 -12.37 -30.90
C LYS A 533 14.09 -13.14 -30.48
N VAL A 534 14.53 -12.97 -29.23
CA VAL A 534 15.67 -13.69 -28.67
C VAL A 534 15.23 -15.08 -28.21
N PHE A 535 14.12 -15.16 -27.47
CA PHE A 535 13.63 -16.42 -26.92
C PHE A 535 13.30 -17.46 -28.01
N PHE A 536 12.66 -17.02 -29.10
CA PHE A 536 12.28 -17.92 -30.20
C PHE A 536 13.32 -17.99 -31.33
N SER A 537 14.52 -17.43 -31.15
CA SER A 537 15.52 -17.28 -32.22
C SER A 537 16.00 -18.60 -32.84
N ASP A 538 15.95 -19.70 -32.09
CA ASP A 538 16.36 -21.03 -32.56
C ASP A 538 15.18 -21.92 -32.99
N PHE A 539 13.92 -21.43 -32.93
CA PHE A 539 12.73 -22.22 -33.23
C PHE A 539 12.25 -22.04 -34.68
N VAL A 540 11.92 -23.15 -35.35
CA VAL A 540 11.38 -23.16 -36.73
C VAL A 540 9.89 -23.49 -36.71
N PRO A 541 9.00 -22.73 -37.38
CA PRO A 541 9.30 -21.57 -38.23
C PRO A 541 9.51 -20.31 -37.40
N MET A 542 10.56 -19.55 -37.75
CA MET A 542 10.77 -18.18 -37.27
C MET A 542 9.45 -17.43 -37.36
N LEU A 543 8.99 -16.78 -36.28
CA LEU A 543 7.76 -15.98 -36.22
C LEU A 543 7.58 -15.23 -37.55
N SER A 544 6.76 -15.79 -38.45
CA SER A 544 6.66 -15.32 -39.83
C SER A 544 6.08 -13.92 -39.80
N ASN A 545 6.82 -12.95 -40.31
CA ASN A 545 6.53 -11.52 -40.43
C ASN A 545 5.19 -11.18 -41.12
N LYS A 546 4.05 -11.56 -40.54
CA LYS A 546 2.70 -11.18 -41.01
C LYS A 546 1.96 -10.25 -40.06
N THR A 547 2.58 -9.82 -38.96
CA THR A 547 2.01 -8.85 -38.00
C THR A 547 3.01 -7.75 -37.62
N ASP A 548 3.80 -7.27 -38.57
CA ASP A 548 4.54 -6.01 -38.43
C ASP A 548 3.95 -4.97 -39.38
N THR A 549 2.93 -4.27 -38.90
CA THR A 549 2.63 -2.86 -39.23
C THR A 549 1.47 -2.40 -38.35
N SER A 550 1.75 -1.78 -37.20
CA SER A 550 1.17 -0.50 -36.78
C SER A 550 1.43 -0.25 -35.28
N LEU A 551 2.14 0.85 -35.01
CA LEU A 551 2.35 1.50 -33.70
C LEU A 551 3.29 0.75 -32.75
N ALA A 552 4.20 1.49 -32.10
CA ALA A 552 5.06 1.01 -31.03
C ALA A 552 4.22 0.17 -30.05
N ARG A 553 4.47 -1.15 -30.00
CA ARG A 553 3.74 -2.03 -29.08
C ARG A 553 4.06 -1.54 -27.67
N ARG A 554 3.06 -0.91 -27.04
CA ARG A 554 3.10 -0.46 -25.65
C ARG A 554 3.61 -1.60 -24.76
N PHE A 555 4.46 -1.29 -23.79
CA PHE A 555 5.00 -2.29 -22.87
C PHE A 555 3.87 -3.07 -22.17
N PRO A 556 3.95 -4.42 -22.12
CA PRO A 556 2.86 -5.29 -21.64
C PRO A 556 2.80 -5.36 -20.10
N GLN A 557 2.58 -4.22 -19.45
CA GLN A 557 2.62 -4.07 -17.98
C GLN A 557 1.73 -5.08 -17.24
N SER A 558 0.48 -5.26 -17.69
CA SER A 558 -0.48 -6.19 -17.09
C SER A 558 0.03 -7.63 -17.08
N HIS A 559 0.60 -8.09 -18.21
CA HIS A 559 1.11 -9.44 -18.36
C HIS A 559 2.38 -9.68 -17.52
N VAL A 560 3.24 -8.66 -17.40
CA VAL A 560 4.40 -8.73 -16.50
C VAL A 560 3.93 -8.91 -15.06
N ARG A 561 2.97 -8.10 -14.59
CA ARG A 561 2.39 -8.26 -13.25
C ARG A 561 1.78 -9.64 -13.05
N THR A 562 1.05 -10.15 -14.04
CA THR A 562 0.48 -11.51 -13.99
C THR A 562 1.56 -12.58 -13.81
N CYS A 563 2.68 -12.48 -14.54
CA CYS A 563 3.78 -13.44 -14.39
C CYS A 563 4.33 -13.48 -12.96
N PHE A 564 4.55 -12.32 -12.35
CA PHE A 564 5.01 -12.22 -10.95
C PHE A 564 3.94 -12.71 -9.97
N LYS A 565 2.68 -12.31 -10.16
CA LYS A 565 1.55 -12.76 -9.33
C LYS A 565 1.44 -14.28 -9.31
N GLU A 566 1.45 -14.94 -10.47
CA GLU A 566 1.37 -16.40 -10.57
C GLU A 566 2.58 -17.08 -9.90
N ALA A 567 3.78 -16.48 -10.01
CA ALA A 567 4.98 -16.99 -9.36
C ALA A 567 4.88 -16.89 -7.82
N LEU A 568 4.38 -15.78 -7.30
CA LEU A 568 4.16 -15.59 -5.86
C LEU A 568 3.02 -16.46 -5.34
N GLU A 569 1.93 -16.64 -6.09
CA GLU A 569 0.88 -17.60 -5.75
C GLU A 569 1.40 -19.04 -5.73
N ALA A 570 2.29 -19.42 -6.65
CA ALA A 570 2.95 -20.71 -6.63
C ALA A 570 3.84 -20.88 -5.39
N LEU A 571 4.58 -19.83 -5.01
CA LEU A 571 5.36 -19.80 -3.78
C LEU A 571 4.44 -19.98 -2.55
N LEU A 572 3.34 -19.23 -2.47
CA LEU A 572 2.41 -19.27 -1.34
C LEU A 572 1.65 -20.61 -1.25
N ARG A 573 1.34 -21.25 -2.38
CA ARG A 573 0.71 -22.58 -2.40
C ARG A 573 1.53 -23.65 -1.68
N THR A 574 2.86 -23.51 -1.66
CA THR A 574 3.74 -24.45 -0.94
C THR A 574 3.64 -24.31 0.58
N VAL A 575 3.28 -23.13 1.09
CA VAL A 575 3.13 -22.89 2.53
C VAL A 575 1.72 -23.18 3.01
N GLU A 576 0.71 -23.10 2.14
CA GLU A 576 -0.70 -23.22 2.50
C GLU A 576 -1.04 -24.58 3.15
N GLU A 577 -0.39 -25.68 2.74
CA GLU A 577 -0.57 -27.02 3.35
C GLU A 577 -0.20 -27.05 4.85
N PHE A 578 0.64 -26.11 5.29
CA PHE A 578 1.15 -26.02 6.68
C PHE A 578 0.51 -24.87 7.45
N ARG A 579 -0.47 -24.19 6.84
CA ARG A 579 -1.25 -23.12 7.44
C ARG A 579 -2.55 -23.69 7.99
N PHE A 580 -2.84 -23.38 9.25
CA PHE A 580 -4.04 -23.82 9.94
C PHE A 580 -4.81 -22.60 10.43
N VAL A 581 -6.06 -22.45 10.00
CA VAL A 581 -6.96 -21.41 10.50
C VAL A 581 -7.82 -22.02 11.61
N LEU A 582 -7.64 -21.54 12.83
CA LEU A 582 -8.37 -21.94 14.01
C LEU A 582 -9.42 -20.87 14.33
N SER A 583 -10.64 -21.07 13.88
CA SER A 583 -11.73 -20.12 14.10
C SER A 583 -12.67 -20.54 15.24
N ASP A 584 -13.12 -19.55 16.00
CA ASP A 584 -14.34 -19.58 16.82
C ASP A 584 -15.38 -18.65 16.16
N ASP A 585 -16.61 -18.59 16.68
CA ASP A 585 -17.75 -17.84 16.10
C ASP A 585 -17.48 -16.34 15.85
N PHE A 586 -16.36 -15.79 16.35
CA PHE A 586 -16.01 -14.38 16.17
C PHE A 586 -14.50 -14.07 16.14
N ASP A 587 -13.63 -15.08 16.12
CA ASP A 587 -12.18 -14.86 16.12
C ASP A 587 -11.48 -15.99 15.38
N TYR A 588 -10.33 -15.74 14.75
CA TYR A 588 -9.60 -16.77 14.01
C TYR A 588 -8.10 -16.65 14.19
N VAL A 589 -7.41 -17.66 14.72
CA VAL A 589 -5.95 -17.64 14.75
C VAL A 589 -5.38 -18.48 13.63
N VAL A 590 -4.45 -17.89 12.90
CA VAL A 590 -3.67 -18.61 11.90
C VAL A 590 -2.39 -19.13 12.56
N VAL A 591 -2.21 -20.44 12.52
CA VAL A 591 -1.02 -21.13 12.99
C VAL A 591 -0.28 -21.70 11.79
N PHE A 592 1.03 -21.51 11.73
CA PHE A 592 1.88 -22.06 10.67
C PHE A 592 2.88 -23.06 11.24
N ASP A 593 2.88 -24.30 10.76
CA ASP A 593 3.83 -25.33 11.20
C ASP A 593 5.18 -25.19 10.47
N ARG A 594 5.99 -24.25 10.97
CA ARG A 594 7.35 -23.97 10.46
C ARG A 594 8.24 -25.22 10.45
N ILE A 595 8.16 -26.06 11.47
CA ILE A 595 9.08 -27.19 11.66
C ILE A 595 8.80 -28.27 10.61
N THR A 596 7.54 -28.65 10.45
CA THR A 596 7.15 -29.68 9.48
C THR A 596 7.37 -29.20 8.05
N PHE A 597 7.08 -27.93 7.76
CA PHE A 597 7.35 -27.32 6.47
C PHE A 597 8.84 -27.38 6.10
N LEU A 598 9.72 -26.87 6.98
CA LEU A 598 11.17 -26.85 6.71
C LEU A 598 11.77 -28.25 6.57
N ARG A 599 11.23 -29.27 7.27
CA ARG A 599 11.68 -30.67 7.15
C ARG A 599 11.31 -31.30 5.81
N ARG A 600 10.22 -30.88 5.18
CA ARG A 600 9.75 -31.40 3.88
C ARG A 600 10.44 -30.74 2.69
N LEU A 601 11.04 -29.57 2.88
CA LEU A 601 11.73 -28.82 1.83
C LEU A 601 13.09 -29.42 1.44
N PRO A 602 13.46 -29.40 0.14
CA PRO A 602 14.79 -29.75 -0.32
C PRO A 602 15.88 -28.86 0.33
N PRO A 603 17.07 -29.40 0.69
CA PRO A 603 18.13 -28.63 1.37
C PRO A 603 18.54 -27.33 0.68
N ARG A 604 18.45 -27.29 -0.66
CA ARG A 604 18.80 -26.12 -1.48
C ARG A 604 17.82 -24.95 -1.33
N GLU A 605 16.55 -25.23 -1.01
CA GLU A 605 15.50 -24.22 -0.87
C GLU A 605 15.31 -23.79 0.58
N GLN A 606 15.78 -24.59 1.54
CA GLN A 606 15.63 -24.29 2.97
C GLN A 606 16.28 -22.97 3.39
N SER A 607 17.36 -22.51 2.76
CA SER A 607 17.97 -21.22 3.08
C SER A 607 17.03 -20.06 2.78
N PHE A 608 16.40 -20.05 1.60
CA PHE A 608 15.42 -19.05 1.21
C PHE A 608 14.23 -19.05 2.17
N TYR A 609 13.60 -20.21 2.38
CA TYR A 609 12.41 -20.30 3.22
C TYR A 609 12.70 -19.99 4.69
N ARG A 610 13.88 -20.33 5.23
CA ARG A 610 14.24 -19.93 6.60
C ARG A 610 14.16 -18.42 6.79
N SER A 611 14.67 -17.65 5.84
CA SER A 611 14.61 -16.19 5.87
C SER A 611 13.21 -15.67 5.53
N PHE A 612 12.57 -16.20 4.49
CA PHE A 612 11.24 -15.75 4.06
C PHE A 612 10.18 -15.88 5.16
N LEU A 613 10.18 -16.99 5.91
CA LEU A 613 9.24 -17.23 7.00
C LEU A 613 9.42 -16.28 8.20
N GLU A 614 10.55 -15.57 8.29
CA GLU A 614 10.83 -14.60 9.35
C GLU A 614 10.39 -13.17 8.97
N THR A 615 9.89 -12.98 7.75
CA THR A 615 9.53 -11.65 7.23
C THR A 615 8.15 -11.18 7.70
N GLN A 616 7.98 -9.87 7.80
CA GLN A 616 6.66 -9.26 8.02
C GLN A 616 5.75 -9.45 6.80
N VAL A 617 6.30 -9.39 5.58
CA VAL A 617 5.60 -9.68 4.33
C VAL A 617 4.88 -11.03 4.41
N PHE A 618 5.58 -12.09 4.80
CA PHE A 618 5.00 -13.42 4.97
C PHE A 618 3.98 -13.46 6.12
N SER A 619 4.34 -12.86 7.26
CA SER A 619 3.49 -12.85 8.46
C SER A 619 2.14 -12.19 8.20
N HIS A 620 2.14 -11.07 7.47
CA HIS A 620 0.93 -10.35 7.08
C HIS A 620 0.06 -11.18 6.13
N GLU A 621 0.66 -11.82 5.12
CA GLU A 621 -0.07 -12.66 4.16
C GLU A 621 -0.71 -13.88 4.85
N ILE A 622 0.04 -14.60 5.67
CA ILE A 622 -0.50 -15.75 6.42
C ILE A 622 -1.59 -15.33 7.39
N ALA A 623 -1.48 -14.17 8.04
CA ALA A 623 -2.52 -13.69 8.96
C ALA A 623 -3.80 -13.26 8.23
N SER A 624 -3.73 -12.95 6.93
CA SER A 624 -4.88 -12.55 6.13
C SER A 624 -5.78 -13.75 5.84
N VAL A 625 -7.01 -13.77 6.38
CA VAL A 625 -8.04 -14.75 6.00
C VAL A 625 -8.95 -14.06 5.00
N ALA A 626 -9.06 -14.64 3.79
CA ALA A 626 -10.06 -14.22 2.83
C ALA A 626 -11.44 -14.49 3.43
N VAL A 627 -12.19 -13.42 3.71
CA VAL A 627 -13.59 -13.47 4.15
C VAL A 627 -14.50 -13.58 2.94
#